data_AF-A0A967LIH6-F1
#
_entry.id   AF-A0A967LIH6-F1
#
_cell.length_a   1.000
_cell.length_b   1.000
_cell.length_c   1.000
_cell.angle_alpha   90.00
_cell.angle_beta   90.00
_cell.angle_gamma   90.00
#
_symmetry.space_group_name_H-M   'P 1'
#
loop_
_entity.id
_entity.type
_entity.pdbx_description
1 polymer ?
#
loop_
_entity_poly.entity_id
_entity_poly.type
_entity_poly.pdbx_seq_one_letter_code
_entity_poly.pdbx_strand_id
1 'polypeptide(L)'
;VDVGGTQIAPLAVSARLLFDAWAYDPGEADLTVMRVVVAGEDDEGPVRHVYRLVDRHDAETDTSSMARTTGYTATGLARFVLAGRYR
;
A
#
# COMPACT_ATOMS: atom_id res chain seq x y z
N VAL A 1 -12.45 4.05 -27.19
CA VAL A 1 -13.77 3.76 -27.78
C VAL A 1 -14.40 5.06 -28.15
N ASP A 2 -14.95 5.13 -29.35
CA ASP A 2 -15.69 6.31 -29.79
C ASP A 2 -17.07 6.30 -29.13
N VAL A 3 -17.46 7.42 -28.51
CA VAL A 3 -18.82 7.67 -28.06
C VAL A 3 -19.20 9.06 -28.54
N GLY A 4 -20.02 9.13 -29.59
CA GLY A 4 -20.48 10.41 -30.17
C GLY A 4 -19.34 11.29 -30.69
N GLY A 5 -18.30 10.69 -31.29
CA GLY A 5 -17.13 11.42 -31.81
C GLY A 5 -16.08 11.78 -30.75
N THR A 6 -16.30 11.40 -29.48
CA THR A 6 -15.31 11.58 -28.41
C THR A 6 -14.59 10.26 -28.15
N GLN A 7 -13.27 10.27 -28.22
CA GLN A 7 -12.45 9.12 -27.87
C GLN A 7 -12.33 9.00 -26.34
N ILE A 8 -12.86 7.92 -25.79
CA ILE A 8 -12.85 7.63 -24.35
C ILE A 8 -11.98 6.39 -24.09
N ALA A 9 -11.11 6.46 -23.08
CA ALA A 9 -10.40 5.30 -22.56
C ALA A 9 -11.35 4.50 -21.65
N PRO A 10 -11.71 3.23 -21.97
CA PRO A 10 -12.60 2.43 -21.14
C PRO A 10 -12.14 2.33 -19.67
N LEU A 11 -10.82 2.21 -19.47
CA LEU A 11 -10.21 2.19 -18.14
C LEU A 11 -10.57 3.44 -17.32
N ALA A 12 -10.59 4.62 -17.92
CA ALA A 12 -10.90 5.86 -17.21
C ALA A 12 -12.37 5.88 -16.75
N VAL A 13 -13.29 5.36 -17.56
CA VAL A 13 -14.70 5.24 -17.19
C VAL A 13 -14.87 4.26 -16.04
N SER A 14 -14.31 3.06 -16.16
CA SER A 14 -14.38 2.03 -15.11
C SER A 14 -13.76 2.52 -13.80
N ALA A 15 -12.58 3.15 -13.86
CA ALA A 15 -11.93 3.72 -12.70
C ALA A 15 -12.79 4.78 -12.02
N ARG A 16 -13.42 5.69 -12.78
CA ARG A 16 -14.29 6.72 -12.21
C ARG A 16 -15.50 6.12 -11.48
N LEU A 17 -16.17 5.16 -12.10
CA LEU A 17 -17.34 4.51 -11.50
C LEU A 17 -16.97 3.70 -10.25
N LEU A 18 -15.87 2.95 -10.29
CA LEU A 18 -15.41 2.14 -9.17
C LEU A 18 -14.88 2.99 -8.02
N PHE A 19 -14.23 4.11 -8.31
CA PHE A 19 -13.71 5.00 -7.27
C PHE A 19 -14.83 5.54 -6.40
N ASP A 20 -15.95 5.98 -7.00
CA ASP A 20 -17.09 6.49 -6.23
C ASP A 20 -17.82 5.35 -5.48
N ALA A 21 -17.88 4.14 -6.05
CA ALA A 21 -18.59 3.01 -5.46
C ALA A 21 -17.80 2.27 -4.36
N TRP A 22 -16.47 2.34 -4.39
CA TRP A 22 -15.56 1.62 -3.48
C TRP A 22 -14.73 2.56 -2.59
N ALA A 23 -15.07 3.85 -2.55
CA ALA A 23 -14.49 4.74 -1.56
C ALA A 23 -14.91 4.29 -0.15
N TYR A 24 -13.96 4.32 0.77
CA TYR A 24 -14.22 4.00 2.18
C TYR A 24 -15.17 5.02 2.79
N ASP A 25 -16.13 4.54 3.56
CA ASP A 25 -16.91 5.39 4.46
C ASP A 25 -16.06 5.82 5.68
N PRO A 26 -16.39 6.96 6.33
CA PRO A 26 -15.74 7.36 7.57
C PRO A 26 -15.83 6.25 8.64
N GLY A 27 -14.68 5.85 9.18
CA GLY A 27 -14.56 4.78 10.17
C GLY A 27 -14.67 3.35 9.59
N GLU A 28 -14.75 3.19 8.27
CA GLU A 28 -14.68 1.87 7.65
C GLU A 28 -13.27 1.27 7.82
N ALA A 29 -13.22 0.07 8.37
CA ALA A 29 -11.96 -0.58 8.71
C ALA A 29 -11.28 -1.20 7.47
N ASP A 30 -9.98 -0.99 7.33
CA ASP A 30 -9.12 -1.65 6.34
C ASP A 30 -8.18 -2.69 6.98
N LEU A 31 -7.57 -3.49 6.11
CA LEU A 31 -6.61 -4.54 6.46
C LEU A 31 -5.48 -4.56 5.43
N THR A 32 -4.24 -4.56 5.90
CA THR A 32 -3.04 -4.75 5.08
C THR A 32 -2.43 -6.11 5.43
N VAL A 33 -2.34 -6.98 4.43
CA VAL A 33 -1.64 -8.27 4.54
C VAL A 33 -0.51 -8.27 3.53
N MET A 34 0.73 -8.41 4.01
CA MET A 34 1.92 -8.48 3.16
C MET A 34 2.73 -9.72 3.51
N ARG A 35 3.22 -10.41 2.47
CA ARG A 35 4.14 -11.53 2.60
C ARG A 35 5.33 -11.32 1.68
N VAL A 36 6.51 -11.24 2.28
CA VAL A 36 7.79 -11.15 1.55
C VAL A 36 8.46 -12.50 1.62
N VAL A 37 8.73 -13.09 0.46
CA VAL A 37 9.48 -14.35 0.34
C VAL A 37 10.83 -14.02 -0.26
N VAL A 38 11.89 -14.29 0.49
CA VAL A 38 13.28 -14.19 0.04
C VAL A 38 13.77 -15.62 -0.13
N ALA A 39 14.19 -16.00 -1.33
CA ALA A 39 14.73 -17.33 -1.61
C ALA A 39 16.01 -17.17 -2.43
N GLY A 40 16.99 -18.02 -2.16
CA GLY A 40 18.30 -18.01 -2.81
C GLY A 40 19.18 -19.14 -2.30
N GLU A 41 20.50 -18.95 -2.43
CA GLU A 41 21.52 -19.83 -1.87
C GLU A 41 22.46 -19.00 -0.99
N ASP A 42 22.89 -19.56 0.13
CA ASP A 42 23.99 -19.06 0.95
C ASP A 42 25.13 -20.10 1.00
N ASP A 43 26.15 -19.86 1.83
CA ASP A 43 27.30 -20.77 1.97
C ASP A 43 26.91 -22.18 2.46
N GLU A 44 25.70 -22.35 3.02
CA GLU A 44 25.15 -23.61 3.52
C GLU A 44 24.16 -24.27 2.53
N GLY A 45 23.80 -23.58 1.43
CA GLY A 45 22.94 -24.10 0.36
C GLY A 45 21.63 -23.33 0.19
N PRO A 46 20.56 -23.97 -0.31
CA PRO A 46 19.30 -23.29 -0.59
C PRO A 46 18.63 -22.73 0.67
N VAL A 47 18.40 -21.41 0.70
CA VAL A 47 17.78 -20.69 1.80
C VAL A 47 16.44 -20.09 1.38
N ARG A 48 15.50 -20.05 2.33
CA ARG A 48 14.19 -19.42 2.15
C ARG A 48 13.70 -18.75 3.43
N HIS A 49 13.56 -17.43 3.38
CA HIS A 49 12.95 -16.63 4.45
C HIS A 49 11.56 -16.14 4.04
N VAL A 50 10.63 -16.17 5.00
CA VAL A 50 9.26 -15.68 4.79
C VAL A 50 8.90 -14.70 5.89
N TYR A 51 8.82 -13.43 5.53
CA TYR A 51 8.34 -12.36 6.40
C TYR A 51 6.86 -12.13 6.14
N ARG A 52 6.08 -11.93 7.21
CA ARG A 52 4.65 -11.67 7.15
C ARG A 52 4.32 -10.44 7.96
N LEU A 53 3.49 -9.56 7.41
CA LEU A 53 2.92 -8.41 8.07
C LEU A 53 1.40 -8.50 7.95
N VAL A 54 0.71 -8.38 9.07
CA VAL A 54 -0.75 -8.32 9.15
C VAL A 54 -1.08 -7.14 10.04
N ASP A 55 -1.58 -6.06 9.43
CA ASP A 55 -1.92 -4.82 10.11
C ASP A 55 -3.39 -4.48 9.87
N ARG A 56 -4.11 -4.01 10.89
CA ARG A 56 -5.56 -3.72 10.84
C ARG A 56 -5.81 -2.25 11.12
N HIS A 57 -6.91 -1.68 10.64
CA HIS A 57 -7.36 -0.36 11.08
C HIS A 57 -7.25 -0.18 12.60
N ASP A 58 -6.75 0.98 13.04
CA ASP A 58 -6.64 1.35 14.45
C ASP A 58 -7.77 2.31 14.81
N ALA A 59 -8.73 1.80 15.58
CA ALA A 59 -9.91 2.53 16.01
C ALA A 59 -9.62 3.58 17.10
N GLU A 60 -8.51 3.46 17.85
CA GLU A 60 -8.16 4.45 18.89
C GLU A 60 -7.66 5.75 18.25
N THR A 61 -6.90 5.62 17.16
CA THR A 61 -6.30 6.76 16.45
C THR A 61 -7.00 7.09 15.13
N ASP A 62 -8.09 6.39 14.81
CA ASP A 62 -8.82 6.46 13.53
C ASP A 62 -7.88 6.45 12.31
N THR A 63 -6.86 5.59 12.38
CA THR A 63 -5.81 5.54 11.35
C THR A 63 -5.89 4.21 10.61
N SER A 64 -6.01 4.28 9.29
CA SER A 64 -6.05 3.10 8.43
C SER A 64 -4.72 2.32 8.45
N SER A 65 -4.83 1.00 8.31
CA SER A 65 -3.71 0.07 8.16
C SER A 65 -2.78 0.49 7.01
N MET A 66 -3.37 0.83 5.86
CA MET A 66 -2.63 1.34 4.70
C MET A 66 -1.88 2.63 5.01
N ALA A 67 -2.49 3.57 5.73
CA ALA A 67 -1.85 4.83 6.12
C ALA A 67 -0.66 4.61 7.06
N ARG A 68 -0.74 3.71 8.03
CA ARG A 68 0.40 3.42 8.92
C ARG A 68 1.53 2.69 8.20
N THR A 69 1.21 1.61 7.49
CA THR A 69 2.20 0.76 6.82
C THR A 69 2.95 1.51 5.71
N THR A 70 2.34 2.55 5.13
CA THR A 70 2.97 3.41 4.12
C THR A 70 3.54 4.70 4.72
N GLY A 71 2.69 5.48 5.40
CA GLY A 71 2.99 6.83 5.84
C GLY A 71 4.00 6.90 6.98
N TYR A 72 3.99 5.94 7.91
CA TYR A 72 4.96 5.96 9.02
C TYR A 72 6.36 5.63 8.54
N THR A 73 6.48 4.68 7.60
CA THR A 73 7.76 4.37 6.94
C THR A 73 8.31 5.59 6.20
N ALA A 74 7.47 6.27 5.40
CA ALA A 74 7.86 7.48 4.68
C ALA A 74 8.29 8.61 5.63
N THR A 75 7.53 8.82 6.71
CA THR A 75 7.85 9.84 7.74
C THR A 75 9.14 9.51 8.48
N GLY A 76 9.39 8.22 8.78
CA GLY A 76 10.62 7.74 9.38
C GLY A 76 11.84 8.07 8.52
N LEU A 77 11.77 7.78 7.22
CA LEU A 77 12.85 8.11 6.28
C LEU A 77 13.04 9.63 6.14
N ALA A 78 11.94 10.39 6.03
CA ALA A 78 12.01 11.85 5.98
C ALA A 78 12.75 12.43 7.21
N ARG A 79 12.46 11.93 8.42
CA ARG A 79 13.19 12.31 9.64
C ARG A 79 14.66 11.91 9.59
N PHE A 80 14.97 10.74 9.03
CA PHE A 80 16.36 10.26 8.89
C PHE A 80 17.18 11.16 7.96
N VAL A 81 16.58 11.62 6.86
CA VAL A 81 17.17 12.60 5.93
C VAL A 81 17.36 13.95 6.61
N LEU A 82 16.32 14.49 7.26
CA LEU A 82 16.39 15.79 7.95
C LEU A 82 17.42 15.80 9.09
N ALA A 83 17.65 14.65 9.74
CA ALA A 83 18.66 14.49 10.77
C ALA A 83 20.09 14.33 10.21
N GLY A 84 20.29 14.37 8.89
CA GLY A 84 21.59 14.16 8.24
C GLY A 84 22.15 12.74 8.41
N ARG A 85 21.29 11.75 8.71
CA ARG A 85 21.68 10.35 8.92
C ARG A 85 21.56 9.51 7.65
N TYR A 86 20.83 10.01 6.67
CA TYR A 86 20.80 9.46 5.32
C TYR A 86 21.95 10.06 4.50
N ARG A 87 22.72 9.21 3.82
CA ARG A 87 23.84 9.60 2.94
C ARG A 87 23.57 9.12 1.53
#